data_AF-A0AA47EUQ5-F1
#
_entry.id   AF-A0AA47EUQ5-F1
#
_cell.length_a   1.000
_cell.length_b   1.000
_cell.length_c   1.000
_cell.angle_alpha   90.00
_cell.angle_beta   90.00
_cell.angle_gamma   90.00
#
_symmetry.space_group_name_H-M   'P 1'
#
loop_
_entity.id
_entity.type
_entity.pdbx_description
1 polymer ?
#
loop_
_entity_poly.entity_id
_entity_poly.type
_entity_poly.pdbx_seq_one_letter_code
_entity_poly.pdbx_strand_id
1 'polypeptide(L)'
;MDLLTPLYARERQHPHFASLIHPHVGRRYARNELLRWLDGFPNRDRKFIEEFQTTFNSSFWEIYLHAVFCEYEFDFDWRYHAPDFVLSTPACTFAVEAVTANHANDATPEWAGKLTPEFFDNVEFNELNRVAIIRLANAFISKSRLFQDKYAKHPHVQGRPFVLAMAPFEQPGFHLQAYRAIEALLRLGRDSLETLC
;
A
#
# COMPACT_ATOMS: atom_id res chain seq x y z
N MET A 1 -13.78 6.13 -13.63
CA MET A 1 -12.38 6.08 -14.08
C MET A 1 -12.15 4.77 -14.82
N ASP A 2 -11.43 4.76 -15.95
CA ASP A 2 -11.05 3.52 -16.63
C ASP A 2 -9.58 3.19 -16.30
N LEU A 3 -9.37 2.11 -15.54
CA LEU A 3 -8.03 1.62 -15.17
C LEU A 3 -7.56 0.45 -16.04
N LEU A 4 -8.46 -0.24 -16.73
CA LEU A 4 -8.17 -1.53 -17.36
C LEU A 4 -7.78 -1.38 -18.84
N THR A 5 -8.08 -0.25 -19.46
CA THR A 5 -7.59 0.07 -20.80
C THR A 5 -6.12 0.48 -20.77
N PRO A 6 -5.21 -0.26 -21.43
CA PRO A 6 -3.79 0.06 -21.43
C PRO A 6 -3.52 1.36 -22.19
N LEU A 7 -2.84 2.31 -21.54
CA LEU A 7 -2.39 3.58 -22.12
C LEU A 7 -0.95 3.52 -22.61
N TYR A 8 -0.18 2.54 -22.14
CA TYR A 8 1.25 2.40 -22.41
C TYR A 8 1.55 1.03 -23.05
N ALA A 9 2.63 1.00 -23.83
CA ALA A 9 3.17 -0.22 -24.42
C ALA A 9 3.53 -1.26 -23.35
N ARG A 10 3.52 -2.54 -23.72
CA ARG A 10 3.65 -3.69 -22.80
C ARG A 10 4.92 -3.62 -21.94
N GLU A 11 6.00 -3.11 -22.49
CA GLU A 11 7.32 -3.01 -21.86
C GLU A 11 7.34 -2.00 -20.71
N ARG A 12 6.42 -1.03 -20.75
CA ARG A 12 6.22 -0.05 -19.68
C ARG A 12 5.19 -0.49 -18.64
N GLN A 13 4.47 -1.58 -18.90
CA GLN A 13 3.44 -2.06 -17.99
C GLN A 13 4.05 -2.84 -16.84
N HIS A 14 3.54 -2.58 -15.64
CA HIS A 14 3.86 -3.36 -14.46
C HIS A 14 3.42 -4.82 -14.63
N PRO A 15 4.22 -5.83 -14.24
CA PRO A 15 3.86 -7.25 -14.40
C PRO A 15 2.50 -7.65 -13.80
N HIS A 16 2.10 -7.05 -12.68
CA HIS A 16 0.76 -7.28 -12.11
C HIS A 16 -0.36 -6.68 -12.95
N PHE A 17 -0.22 -5.44 -13.44
CA PHE A 17 -1.19 -4.84 -14.36
C PHE A 17 -1.31 -5.67 -15.65
N ALA A 18 -0.16 -6.01 -16.21
CA ALA A 18 0.02 -6.88 -17.35
C ALA A 18 -0.68 -8.24 -17.22
N SER A 19 -0.68 -8.83 -16.03
CA SER A 19 -1.35 -10.08 -15.69
C SER A 19 -2.86 -9.89 -15.50
N LEU A 20 -3.27 -8.78 -14.90
CA LEU A 20 -4.67 -8.42 -14.64
C LEU A 20 -5.48 -8.23 -15.93
N ILE A 21 -4.91 -7.51 -16.91
CA ILE A 21 -5.58 -7.24 -18.19
C ILE A 21 -5.50 -8.41 -19.18
N HIS A 22 -4.76 -9.48 -18.85
CA HIS A 22 -4.64 -10.63 -19.73
C HIS A 22 -6.04 -11.24 -20.00
N PRO A 23 -6.38 -11.58 -21.26
CA PRO A 23 -7.73 -12.01 -21.65
C PRO A 23 -8.15 -13.39 -21.11
N HIS A 24 -7.31 -14.01 -20.27
CA HIS A 24 -7.59 -15.32 -19.68
C HIS A 24 -8.85 -15.25 -18.81
N VAL A 25 -9.77 -16.21 -18.99
CA VAL A 25 -11.08 -16.23 -18.32
C VAL A 25 -10.95 -16.19 -16.80
N GLY A 26 -9.97 -16.90 -16.23
CA GLY A 26 -9.70 -16.91 -14.79
C GLY A 26 -9.33 -15.54 -14.20
N ARG A 27 -8.93 -14.56 -15.02
CA ARG A 27 -8.65 -13.18 -14.57
C ARG A 27 -9.88 -12.29 -14.53
N ARG A 28 -11.03 -12.75 -15.05
CA ARG A 28 -12.29 -11.98 -15.07
C ARG A 28 -12.77 -11.66 -13.66
N TYR A 29 -12.69 -12.61 -12.73
CA TYR A 29 -13.09 -12.39 -11.34
C TYR A 29 -12.26 -11.29 -10.67
N ALA A 30 -10.94 -11.33 -10.82
CA ALA A 30 -10.06 -10.29 -10.29
C ALA A 30 -10.36 -8.90 -10.86
N ARG A 31 -10.66 -8.80 -12.17
CA ARG A 31 -11.07 -7.53 -12.78
C ARG A 31 -12.41 -7.04 -12.25
N ASN A 32 -13.39 -7.91 -12.13
CA ASN A 32 -14.71 -7.55 -11.59
C ASN A 32 -14.60 -7.09 -10.13
N GLU A 33 -13.79 -7.76 -9.32
CA GLU A 33 -13.58 -7.40 -7.92
C GLU A 33 -12.87 -6.04 -7.80
N LEU A 34 -11.86 -5.78 -8.64
CA LEU A 34 -11.24 -4.47 -8.70
C LEU A 34 -12.23 -3.38 -9.11
N LEU A 35 -13.10 -3.65 -10.09
CA LEU A 35 -14.13 -2.69 -10.51
C LEU A 35 -15.16 -2.45 -9.38
N ARG A 36 -15.47 -3.47 -8.57
CA ARG A 36 -16.29 -3.32 -7.36
C ARG A 36 -15.60 -2.41 -6.34
N TRP A 37 -14.30 -2.60 -6.09
CA TRP A 37 -13.52 -1.76 -5.17
C TRP A 37 -13.40 -0.30 -5.63
N LEU A 38 -13.55 -0.03 -6.93
CA LEU A 38 -13.55 1.32 -7.49
C LEU A 38 -14.92 2.01 -7.40
N ASP A 39 -15.99 1.29 -7.09
CA ASP A 39 -17.32 1.91 -6.99
C ASP A 39 -17.35 2.89 -5.81
N GLY A 40 -17.61 4.17 -6.10
CA GLY A 40 -17.50 5.26 -5.13
C GLY A 40 -16.10 5.89 -4.99
N PHE A 41 -15.05 5.30 -5.59
CA PHE A 41 -13.71 5.89 -5.57
C PHE A 41 -13.66 7.16 -6.43
N PRO A 42 -13.06 8.27 -5.94
CA PRO A 42 -13.02 9.52 -6.69
C PRO A 42 -12.31 9.32 -8.02
N ASN A 43 -12.82 9.97 -9.07
CA ASN A 43 -12.14 9.97 -10.35
C ASN A 43 -10.80 10.70 -10.21
N ARG A 44 -9.69 9.96 -10.32
CA ARG A 44 -8.34 10.51 -10.20
C ARG A 44 -7.84 11.03 -11.53
N ASP A 45 -6.72 11.73 -11.47
CA ASP A 45 -6.07 12.31 -12.64
C ASP A 45 -5.40 11.23 -13.51
N ARG A 46 -4.89 11.67 -14.66
CA ARG A 46 -4.15 10.79 -15.58
C ARG A 46 -2.90 10.19 -14.91
N LYS A 47 -2.33 10.87 -13.92
CA LYS A 47 -1.15 10.42 -13.19
C LYS A 47 -1.45 9.16 -12.38
N PHE A 48 -2.57 9.11 -11.68
CA PHE A 48 -2.99 7.91 -10.95
C PHE A 48 -3.18 6.70 -11.89
N ILE A 49 -3.77 6.92 -13.06
CA ILE A 49 -3.95 5.85 -14.06
C ILE A 49 -2.57 5.38 -14.57
N GLU A 50 -1.64 6.30 -14.82
CA GLU A 50 -0.26 5.96 -15.19
C GLU A 50 0.46 5.15 -14.11
N GLU A 51 0.38 5.58 -12.86
CA GLU A 51 0.96 4.86 -11.71
C GLU A 51 0.35 3.47 -11.58
N PHE A 52 -0.97 3.33 -11.68
CA PHE A 52 -1.63 2.02 -11.66
C PHE A 52 -1.11 1.07 -12.75
N GLN A 53 -0.81 1.60 -13.94
CA GLN A 53 -0.35 0.77 -15.07
C GLN A 53 1.17 0.49 -15.05
N THR A 54 1.99 1.38 -14.49
CA THR A 54 3.45 1.35 -14.60
C THR A 54 4.16 0.92 -13.31
N THR A 55 3.64 1.32 -12.14
CA THR A 55 4.21 1.00 -10.82
C THR A 55 3.28 0.13 -9.96
N PHE A 56 1.97 0.19 -10.19
CA PHE A 56 0.91 -0.65 -9.65
C PHE A 56 0.68 -0.59 -8.13
N ASN A 57 1.67 -0.92 -7.30
CA ASN A 57 1.46 -1.25 -5.88
C ASN A 57 0.83 -0.12 -5.07
N SER A 58 1.29 1.13 -5.23
CA SER A 58 0.75 2.27 -4.46
C SER A 58 -0.71 2.51 -4.80
N SER A 59 -1.03 2.62 -6.09
CA SER A 59 -2.41 2.84 -6.57
C SER A 59 -3.32 1.66 -6.23
N PHE A 60 -2.82 0.42 -6.33
CA PHE A 60 -3.57 -0.78 -5.93
C PHE A 60 -3.87 -0.75 -4.42
N TRP A 61 -2.89 -0.36 -3.59
CA TRP A 61 -3.07 -0.27 -2.16
C TRP A 61 -4.10 0.79 -1.75
N GLU A 62 -4.12 1.95 -2.39
CA GLU A 62 -5.16 2.96 -2.19
C GLU A 62 -6.56 2.45 -2.55
N ILE A 63 -6.70 1.73 -3.68
CA ILE A 63 -7.98 1.14 -4.10
C ILE A 63 -8.45 0.08 -3.10
N TYR A 64 -7.54 -0.77 -2.63
CA TYR A 64 -7.84 -1.76 -1.62
C TYR A 64 -8.29 -1.12 -0.30
N LEU A 65 -7.57 -0.10 0.18
CA LEU A 65 -7.93 0.64 1.39
C LEU A 65 -9.31 1.29 1.28
N HIS A 66 -9.62 1.89 0.12
CA HIS A 66 -10.96 2.41 -0.13
C HIS A 66 -12.03 1.34 0.05
N ALA A 67 -11.85 0.17 -0.58
CA ALA A 67 -12.79 -0.94 -0.42
C ALA A 67 -12.93 -1.35 1.05
N VAL A 68 -11.82 -1.48 1.79
CA VAL A 68 -11.84 -1.79 3.22
C VAL A 68 -12.66 -0.76 4.00
N PHE A 69 -12.45 0.53 3.76
CA PHE A 69 -13.17 1.59 4.48
C PHE A 69 -14.65 1.66 4.11
N CYS A 70 -15.02 1.33 2.86
CA CYS A 70 -16.41 1.15 2.46
C CYS A 70 -17.08 0.00 3.20
N GLU A 71 -16.41 -1.15 3.35
CA GLU A 71 -16.94 -2.31 4.10
C GLU A 71 -17.11 -2.00 5.60
N TYR A 72 -16.32 -1.07 6.14
CA TYR A 72 -16.50 -0.55 7.51
C TYR A 72 -17.50 0.61 7.62
N GLU A 73 -18.16 0.98 6.52
CA GLU A 73 -19.15 2.07 6.46
C GLU A 73 -18.59 3.42 6.94
N PHE A 74 -17.32 3.71 6.63
CA PHE A 74 -16.71 4.99 6.94
C PHE A 74 -17.13 6.08 5.95
N ASP A 75 -17.32 7.30 6.44
CA ASP A 75 -17.61 8.46 5.61
C ASP A 75 -16.31 9.06 5.06
N PHE A 76 -16.27 9.33 3.75
CA PHE A 76 -15.11 9.90 3.08
C PHE A 76 -15.25 11.42 2.90
N ASP A 77 -14.19 12.16 3.21
CA ASP A 77 -14.08 13.59 2.91
C ASP A 77 -13.08 13.84 1.76
N TRP A 78 -13.61 13.91 0.54
CA TRP A 78 -12.82 14.10 -0.68
C TRP A 78 -12.38 15.54 -0.95
N ARG A 79 -12.64 16.49 -0.03
CA ARG A 79 -12.26 17.91 -0.22
C ARG A 79 -10.75 18.13 -0.15
N TYR A 80 -10.01 17.18 0.43
CA TYR A 80 -8.58 17.30 0.68
C TYR A 80 -7.80 16.31 -0.18
N HIS A 81 -6.72 16.78 -0.80
CA HIS A 81 -5.86 15.96 -1.66
C HIS A 81 -4.77 15.18 -0.89
N ALA A 82 -4.50 15.54 0.36
CA ALA A 82 -3.51 14.89 1.21
C ALA A 82 -3.81 15.13 2.70
N PRO A 83 -3.70 14.14 3.60
CA PRO A 83 -3.32 12.72 3.35
C PRO A 83 -4.29 11.97 2.43
N ASP A 84 -3.92 10.77 1.97
CA ASP A 84 -4.67 10.04 0.93
C ASP A 84 -6.17 9.87 1.23
N PHE A 85 -6.53 9.72 2.52
CA PHE A 85 -7.90 9.69 2.98
C PHE A 85 -8.12 10.56 4.22
N VAL A 86 -9.30 11.19 4.28
CA VAL A 86 -9.85 11.79 5.48
C VAL A 86 -11.18 11.09 5.73
N LEU A 87 -11.29 10.41 6.86
CA LEU A 87 -12.38 9.49 7.16
C LEU A 87 -13.08 9.92 8.44
N SER A 88 -14.39 9.71 8.48
CA SER A 88 -15.21 9.96 9.66
C SER A 88 -15.98 8.70 10.07
N THR A 89 -16.08 8.53 11.38
CA THR A 89 -16.94 7.56 12.07
C THR A 89 -17.81 8.34 13.04
N PRO A 90 -18.85 7.71 13.64
CA PRO A 90 -19.61 8.35 14.71
C PRO A 90 -18.77 8.81 15.91
N ALA A 91 -17.61 8.18 16.14
CA ALA A 91 -16.75 8.48 17.29
C ALA A 91 -15.72 9.58 17.00
N CYS A 92 -15.14 9.60 15.80
CA CYS A 92 -14.09 10.55 15.47
C CYS A 92 -13.88 10.71 13.96
N THR A 93 -13.16 11.78 13.60
CA THR A 93 -12.58 11.96 12.27
C THR A 93 -11.07 11.77 12.35
N PHE A 94 -10.50 11.05 11.39
CA PHE A 94 -9.08 10.73 11.34
C PHE A 94 -8.57 10.80 9.90
N ALA A 95 -7.25 10.98 9.76
CA ALA A 95 -6.60 11.01 8.46
C ALA A 95 -5.77 9.74 8.26
N VAL A 96 -5.76 9.21 7.03
CA VAL A 96 -4.99 8.02 6.66
C VAL A 96 -4.05 8.37 5.52
N GLU A 97 -2.77 8.02 5.69
CA GLU A 97 -1.79 8.03 4.61
C GLU A 97 -1.49 6.57 4.22
N ALA A 98 -1.62 6.27 2.93
CA ALA A 98 -1.28 4.98 2.35
C ALA A 98 0.22 4.95 2.01
N VAL A 99 0.88 3.84 2.33
CA VAL A 99 2.28 3.64 1.95
C VAL A 99 2.59 2.18 1.65
N THR A 100 3.39 1.97 0.63
CA THR A 100 3.89 0.66 0.24
C THR A 100 5.39 0.57 0.52
N ALA A 101 5.85 -0.51 1.14
CA ALA A 101 7.26 -0.85 1.23
C ALA A 101 7.64 -1.69 0.01
N ASN A 102 8.09 -1.04 -1.08
CA ASN A 102 8.51 -1.74 -2.30
C ASN A 102 9.94 -2.28 -2.18
N HIS A 103 10.38 -3.10 -3.13
CA HIS A 103 11.74 -3.62 -3.21
C HIS A 103 12.78 -2.48 -3.35
N ALA A 104 14.04 -2.75 -2.98
CA ALA A 104 15.15 -1.85 -3.27
C ALA A 104 15.56 -1.97 -4.75
N ASN A 105 16.20 -0.94 -5.32
CA ASN A 105 16.55 -0.90 -6.75
C ASN A 105 17.35 -2.13 -7.23
N ASP A 106 18.25 -2.66 -6.38
CA ASP A 106 19.10 -3.82 -6.69
C ASP A 106 18.58 -5.13 -6.08
N ALA A 107 17.36 -5.13 -5.55
CA ALA A 107 16.72 -6.29 -4.94
C ALA A 107 15.72 -6.96 -5.89
N THR A 108 15.40 -8.22 -5.59
CA THR A 108 14.41 -8.97 -6.36
C THR A 108 13.01 -8.43 -6.05
N PRO A 109 12.24 -7.97 -7.05
CA PRO A 109 10.89 -7.50 -6.82
C PRO A 109 9.95 -8.65 -6.47
N GLU A 110 8.84 -8.34 -5.82
CA GLU A 110 7.84 -9.27 -5.35
C GLU A 110 7.11 -10.06 -6.44
N TRP A 111 7.05 -9.53 -7.67
CA TRP A 111 6.52 -10.25 -8.83
C TRP A 111 7.55 -11.14 -9.51
N ALA A 112 8.82 -11.11 -9.10
CA ALA A 112 9.85 -11.97 -9.66
C ALA A 112 9.84 -13.35 -8.98
N GLY A 113 10.20 -14.37 -9.77
CA GLY A 113 10.19 -15.76 -9.32
C GLY A 113 8.79 -16.39 -9.31
N LYS A 114 8.76 -17.72 -9.22
CA LYS A 114 7.52 -18.49 -9.05
C LYS A 114 7.45 -18.96 -7.61
N LEU A 115 6.30 -18.79 -6.97
CA LEU A 115 6.00 -19.37 -5.66
C LEU A 115 5.73 -20.87 -5.83
N THR A 116 6.78 -21.65 -6.08
CA THR A 116 6.73 -23.11 -6.22
C THR A 116 6.76 -23.80 -4.86
N PRO A 117 6.39 -25.09 -4.75
CA PRO A 117 6.63 -25.85 -3.53
C PRO A 117 8.08 -25.76 -3.05
N GLU A 118 9.05 -25.87 -3.96
CA GLU A 118 10.47 -25.70 -3.68
C GLU A 118 10.81 -24.30 -3.11
N PHE A 119 10.14 -23.23 -3.57
CA PHE A 119 10.31 -21.91 -2.95
C PHE A 119 9.90 -21.95 -1.48
N PHE A 120 8.74 -22.53 -1.17
CA PHE A 120 8.22 -22.61 0.19
C PHE A 120 9.05 -23.51 1.11
N ASP A 121 9.61 -24.59 0.57
CA ASP A 121 10.49 -25.51 1.31
C ASP A 121 11.84 -24.89 1.68
N ASN A 122 12.29 -23.86 0.93
CA ASN A 122 13.59 -23.21 1.11
C ASN A 122 13.48 -21.76 1.61
N VAL A 123 12.34 -21.35 2.19
CA VAL A 123 12.18 -19.99 2.71
C VAL A 123 13.04 -19.78 3.96
N GLU A 124 14.06 -18.94 3.84
CA GLU A 124 14.82 -18.43 4.98
C GLU A 124 14.03 -17.34 5.72
N PHE A 125 13.16 -17.75 6.63
CA PHE A 125 12.25 -16.83 7.35
C PHE A 125 12.95 -15.71 8.10
N ASN A 126 14.15 -15.95 8.65
CA ASN A 126 14.89 -14.91 9.36
C ASN A 126 15.35 -13.81 8.41
N GLU A 127 15.87 -14.18 7.24
CA GLU A 127 16.28 -13.23 6.22
C GLU A 127 15.08 -12.51 5.61
N LEU A 128 13.98 -13.24 5.36
CA LEU A 128 12.73 -12.67 4.89
C LEU A 128 12.22 -11.58 5.83
N ASN A 129 12.16 -11.87 7.13
CA ASN A 129 11.76 -10.88 8.13
C ASN A 129 12.77 -9.73 8.25
N ARG A 130 14.08 -9.99 8.16
CA ARG A 130 15.10 -8.94 8.24
C ARG A 130 14.94 -7.90 7.14
N VAL A 131 14.78 -8.34 5.88
CA VAL A 131 14.60 -7.44 4.74
C VAL A 131 13.29 -6.67 4.87
N ALA A 132 12.21 -7.35 5.21
CA ALA A 132 10.91 -6.74 5.47
C ALA A 132 10.96 -5.63 6.53
N ILE A 133 11.57 -5.91 7.69
CA ILE A 133 11.71 -4.94 8.79
C ILE A 133 12.43 -3.68 8.28
N ILE A 134 13.53 -3.83 7.54
CA ILE A 134 14.30 -2.70 7.02
C ILE A 134 13.46 -1.86 6.04
N ARG A 135 12.72 -2.50 5.13
CA ARG A 135 11.93 -1.81 4.11
C ARG A 135 10.71 -1.12 4.72
N LEU A 136 10.02 -1.79 5.65
CA LEU A 136 8.94 -1.19 6.43
C LEU A 136 9.47 -0.01 7.27
N ALA A 137 10.63 -0.13 7.91
CA ALA A 137 11.23 0.96 8.68
C ALA A 137 11.48 2.20 7.83
N ASN A 138 12.03 2.03 6.63
CA ASN A 138 12.27 3.14 5.71
C ASN A 138 10.97 3.84 5.28
N ALA A 139 9.93 3.06 4.94
CA ALA A 139 8.62 3.59 4.58
C ALA A 139 7.97 4.34 5.76
N PHE A 140 8.03 3.76 6.95
CA PHE A 140 7.52 4.36 8.18
C PHE A 140 8.22 5.68 8.52
N ILE A 141 9.55 5.69 8.57
CA ILE A 141 10.35 6.88 8.93
C ILE A 141 10.11 8.00 7.91
N SER A 142 10.06 7.67 6.61
CA SER A 142 9.80 8.66 5.56
C SER A 142 8.44 9.33 5.72
N LYS A 143 7.38 8.55 5.92
CA LYS A 143 6.02 9.09 6.07
C LYS A 143 5.78 9.75 7.42
N SER A 144 6.44 9.28 8.48
CA SER A 144 6.44 9.93 9.80
C SER A 144 7.06 11.33 9.74
N ARG A 145 8.19 11.49 9.05
CA ARG A 145 8.78 12.81 8.80
C ARG A 145 7.86 13.70 7.96
N LEU A 146 7.29 13.16 6.89
CA LEU A 146 6.33 13.91 6.05
C LEU A 146 5.11 14.39 6.86
N PHE A 147 4.63 13.56 7.78
CA PHE A 147 3.57 13.96 8.71
C PHE A 147 4.01 15.15 9.57
N GLN A 148 5.15 15.06 10.24
CA GLN A 148 5.67 16.13 11.10
C GLN A 148 5.91 17.44 10.32
N ASP A 149 6.52 17.34 9.13
CA ASP A 149 6.95 18.51 8.36
C ASP A 149 5.79 19.20 7.63
N LYS A 150 4.79 18.42 7.18
CA LYS A 150 3.73 18.89 6.28
C LYS A 150 2.32 18.64 6.84
N TYR A 151 1.92 17.38 7.01
CA TYR A 151 0.51 17.06 7.26
C TYR A 151 0.02 17.51 8.64
N ALA A 152 0.88 17.53 9.66
CA ALA A 152 0.55 18.03 10.99
C ALA A 152 0.14 19.51 11.01
N LYS A 153 0.41 20.26 9.92
CA LYS A 153 0.01 21.67 9.76
C LYS A 153 -1.33 21.82 9.03
N HIS A 154 -1.87 20.75 8.47
CA HIS A 154 -3.13 20.79 7.74
C HIS A 154 -4.32 20.90 8.71
N PRO A 155 -5.28 21.83 8.50
CA PRO A 155 -6.42 22.01 9.40
C PRO A 155 -7.27 20.75 9.58
N HIS A 156 -7.37 19.90 8.56
CA HIS A 156 -8.13 18.65 8.59
C HIS A 156 -7.38 17.47 9.21
N VAL A 157 -6.13 17.66 9.63
CA VAL A 157 -5.28 16.66 10.32
C VAL A 157 -4.98 17.06 11.76
N GLN A 158 -4.86 18.36 12.03
CA GLN A 158 -4.56 18.88 13.36
C GLN A 158 -5.54 18.39 14.43
N GLY A 159 -4.99 17.88 15.54
CA GLY A 159 -5.77 17.38 16.68
C GLY A 159 -6.57 16.11 16.41
N ARG A 160 -6.36 15.45 15.26
CA ARG A 160 -7.05 14.22 14.87
C ARG A 160 -6.09 13.03 14.83
N PRO A 161 -6.58 11.80 15.05
CA PRO A 161 -5.75 10.61 14.84
C PRO A 161 -5.22 10.57 13.40
N PHE A 162 -3.96 10.18 13.28
CA PHE A 162 -3.28 9.99 12.01
C PHE A 162 -2.86 8.53 11.90
N VAL A 163 -3.30 7.87 10.83
CA VAL A 163 -3.06 6.44 10.58
C VAL A 163 -2.13 6.31 9.38
N LEU A 164 -1.07 5.51 9.55
CA LEU A 164 -0.24 5.09 8.43
C LEU A 164 -0.66 3.68 8.01
N ALA A 165 -1.33 3.57 6.88
CA ALA A 165 -1.77 2.29 6.32
C ALA A 165 -0.65 1.72 5.44
N MET A 166 0.08 0.73 5.97
CA MET A 166 1.29 0.18 5.34
C MET A 166 1.03 -1.18 4.68
N ALA A 167 1.51 -1.36 3.45
CA ALA A 167 1.54 -2.66 2.77
C ALA A 167 2.96 -3.08 2.37
N PRO A 168 3.36 -4.34 2.65
CA PRO A 168 4.65 -4.89 2.25
C PRO A 168 4.63 -5.43 0.82
N PHE A 169 5.51 -4.94 -0.04
CA PHE A 169 5.72 -5.40 -1.42
C PHE A 169 7.22 -5.48 -1.73
N GLU A 170 8.04 -5.78 -0.72
CA GLU A 170 9.47 -5.61 -0.83
C GLU A 170 10.23 -6.77 -1.47
N GLN A 171 9.60 -7.95 -1.56
CA GLN A 171 10.24 -9.15 -2.08
C GLN A 171 9.25 -10.31 -2.33
N PRO A 172 9.65 -11.36 -3.07
CA PRO A 172 8.83 -12.55 -3.24
C PRO A 172 8.48 -13.20 -1.90
N GLY A 173 7.22 -13.63 -1.76
CA GLY A 173 6.74 -14.22 -0.51
C GLY A 173 6.54 -13.20 0.62
N PHE A 174 6.49 -11.89 0.36
CA PHE A 174 6.25 -10.85 1.37
C PHE A 174 5.07 -11.16 2.32
N HIS A 175 4.02 -11.81 1.82
CA HIS A 175 2.83 -12.19 2.60
C HIS A 175 3.14 -13.21 3.72
N LEU A 176 4.25 -13.95 3.62
CA LEU A 176 4.65 -14.95 4.62
C LEU A 176 5.17 -14.33 5.93
N GLN A 177 5.53 -13.05 5.92
CA GLN A 177 5.98 -12.37 7.14
C GLN A 177 4.87 -12.18 8.18
N ALA A 178 3.61 -12.22 7.74
CA ALA A 178 2.43 -11.91 8.53
C ALA A 178 2.63 -10.61 9.36
N TYR A 179 2.53 -10.71 10.69
CA TYR A 179 2.69 -9.58 11.60
C TYR A 179 4.11 -9.42 12.17
N ARG A 180 5.03 -10.37 11.92
CA ARG A 180 6.35 -10.40 12.58
C ARG A 180 7.19 -9.16 12.28
N ALA A 181 7.28 -8.79 11.00
CA ALA A 181 8.11 -7.67 10.58
C ALA A 181 7.61 -6.33 11.15
N ILE A 182 6.29 -6.10 11.13
CA ILE A 182 5.71 -4.88 11.66
C ILE A 182 5.76 -4.83 13.19
N GLU A 183 5.56 -5.94 13.89
CA GLU A 183 5.73 -5.99 15.35
C GLU A 183 7.17 -5.68 15.77
N ALA A 184 8.16 -6.25 15.08
CA ALA A 184 9.56 -5.99 15.38
C ALA A 184 9.89 -4.50 15.21
N LEU A 185 9.42 -3.87 14.12
CA LEU A 185 9.55 -2.42 13.91
C LEU A 185 9.00 -1.62 15.10
N LEU A 186 7.76 -1.91 15.50
CA LEU A 186 7.06 -1.15 16.54
C LEU A 186 7.66 -1.37 17.93
N ARG A 187 8.22 -2.57 18.19
CA ARG A 187 8.90 -2.88 19.46
C ARG A 187 10.27 -2.21 19.57
N LEU A 188 11.04 -2.14 18.49
CA LEU A 188 12.32 -1.38 18.46
C LEU A 188 12.11 0.12 18.71
N GLY A 189 10.96 0.67 18.32
CA GLY A 189 10.58 2.05 18.62
C GLY A 189 10.28 2.31 20.10
N ARG A 190 9.96 1.28 20.89
CA ARG A 190 9.58 1.44 22.30
C ARG A 190 10.79 1.73 23.19
N ASP A 191 11.88 1.00 22.96
CA ASP A 191 13.13 1.17 23.72
C ASP A 191 13.85 2.50 23.39
N SER A 192 13.60 3.06 22.21
CA SER A 192 14.16 4.36 21.77
C SER A 192 13.31 5.57 22.17
N LEU A 193 12.05 5.37 22.58
CA LEU A 193 11.21 6.43 23.14
C LEU A 193 11.42 6.61 24.65
N GLU A 194 11.84 5.56 25.37
CA GLU A 194 12.22 5.67 26.79
C GLU A 194 13.52 6.44 27.02
N THR A 195 14.34 6.66 25.99
CA THR A 195 15.57 7.48 26.10
C THR A 195 15.35 8.97 25.83
N LEU A 196 14.09 9.40 25.58
CA LEU A 196 13.72 10.79 25.29
C LEU A 196 12.67 11.35 26.26
N CYS A 197 12.43 10.69 27.40
CA CYS A 197 11.68 11.23 28.53
C CYS A 197 12.61 11.55 29.70
#